data_AF-A0A0A0NTB0-F1
#
_entry.id   AF-A0A0A0NTB0-F1
#
_cell.length_a   1.000
_cell.length_b   1.000
_cell.length_c   1.000
_cell.angle_alpha   90.00
_cell.angle_beta   90.00
_cell.angle_gamma   90.00
#
_symmetry.space_group_name_H-M   'P 1'
#
loop_
_entity.id
_entity.type
_entity.pdbx_description
1 polymer ?
#
loop_
_entity_poly.entity_id
_entity_poly.type
_entity_poly.pdbx_seq_one_letter_code
_entity_poly.pdbx_strand_id
1 'polypeptide(L)'
;MASFVVTGVGGFQDAVAASLTRAVTESGVTRVVGLSSWGAQHAEGTGPVAGLHRFERLLSAAPGVDTLWLRAGYFMENLLDHADTAREHRRISAPLDPDLPLPFVTTRDIGTRAAEELVTGAFSGTEVLELQGGREASMREVTEVIANAVGAHDLVYAQLSLDAFRAELRGNGVSPNVERMMAEVGTSLNSRHTRMRQPRTARTSTPTSIEKFVEEEFAPRYRRAARTESSEATPASGRKRGRSVAHGPYR
;
A
#
# COMPACT_ATOMS: atom_id res chain seq x y z
N MET A 1 -18.17 -26.91 16.28
CA MET A 1 -16.94 -26.14 15.98
C MET A 1 -16.83 -26.02 14.47
N ALA A 2 -17.00 -24.81 13.93
CA ALA A 2 -17.01 -24.60 12.47
C ALA A 2 -15.59 -24.77 11.92
N SER A 3 -15.43 -25.76 11.04
CA SER A 3 -14.24 -25.95 10.22
C SER A 3 -14.20 -24.84 9.17
N PHE A 4 -13.31 -23.86 9.34
CA PHE A 4 -13.00 -22.87 8.30
C PHE A 4 -11.83 -23.41 7.47
N VAL A 5 -12.14 -24.18 6.43
CA VAL A 5 -11.20 -24.36 5.31
C VAL A 5 -11.51 -23.24 4.32
N VAL A 6 -10.96 -22.06 4.57
CA VAL A 6 -10.95 -21.02 3.53
C VAL A 6 -9.89 -21.44 2.52
N THR A 7 -10.28 -21.69 1.27
CA THR A 7 -9.32 -21.93 0.18
C THR A 7 -8.95 -20.59 -0.47
N GLY A 8 -7.66 -20.38 -0.78
CA GLY A 8 -7.15 -19.11 -1.31
C GLY A 8 -6.57 -18.18 -0.23
N VAL A 9 -6.52 -16.87 -0.50
CA VAL A 9 -5.79 -15.89 0.34
C VAL A 9 -6.31 -15.86 1.78
N GLY A 10 -7.63 -15.93 1.99
CA GLY A 10 -8.20 -15.91 3.33
C GLY A 10 -7.74 -17.10 4.20
N GLY A 11 -7.58 -18.29 3.60
CA GLY A 11 -7.06 -19.47 4.31
C GLY A 11 -5.59 -19.36 4.62
N PHE A 12 -4.83 -18.79 3.69
CA PHE A 12 -3.43 -18.45 3.95
C PHE A 12 -3.31 -17.45 5.11
N GLN A 13 -4.14 -16.41 5.14
CA GLN A 13 -4.18 -15.46 6.27
C GLN A 13 -4.53 -16.15 7.58
N ASP A 14 -5.49 -17.07 7.59
CA ASP A 14 -5.89 -17.81 8.79
C ASP A 14 -4.78 -18.75 9.29
N ALA A 15 -4.09 -19.42 8.37
CA ALA A 15 -2.95 -20.27 8.69
C ALA A 15 -1.80 -19.45 9.30
N VAL A 16 -1.46 -18.30 8.70
CA VAL A 16 -0.44 -17.39 9.22
C VAL A 16 -0.84 -16.84 10.60
N ALA A 17 -2.09 -16.41 10.76
CA ALA A 17 -2.62 -15.92 12.04
C ALA A 17 -2.51 -16.99 13.13
N ALA A 18 -2.90 -18.24 12.83
CA ALA A 18 -2.78 -19.35 13.76
C ALA A 18 -1.31 -19.66 14.13
N SER A 19 -0.40 -19.65 13.15
CA SER A 19 1.03 -19.85 13.39
C SER A 19 1.63 -18.73 14.26
N LEU A 20 1.30 -17.47 13.99
CA LEU A 20 1.77 -16.33 14.79
C LEU A 20 1.22 -16.36 16.21
N THR A 21 -0.09 -16.63 16.38
CA THR A 21 -0.70 -16.75 17.71
C THR A 21 -0.06 -17.87 18.50
N ARG A 22 0.15 -19.04 17.89
CA ARG A 22 0.84 -20.15 18.53
C ARG A 22 2.25 -19.75 18.98
N ALA A 23 3.04 -19.14 18.10
CA ALA A 23 4.39 -18.71 18.42
C ALA A 23 4.42 -17.72 19.60
N VAL A 24 3.51 -16.73 19.62
CA VAL A 24 3.38 -15.80 20.75
C VAL A 24 3.08 -16.57 22.04
N THR A 25 2.06 -17.43 22.04
CA THR A 25 1.65 -18.19 23.23
C THR A 25 2.74 -19.14 23.76
N GLU A 26 3.51 -19.78 22.87
CA GLU A 26 4.56 -20.72 23.26
C GLU A 26 5.87 -20.01 23.66
N SER A 27 6.09 -18.77 23.22
CA SER A 27 7.31 -18.01 23.51
C SER A 27 7.34 -17.34 24.89
N GLY A 28 6.19 -17.23 25.56
CA GLY A 28 6.06 -16.48 26.82
C GLY A 28 6.03 -14.94 26.64
N VAL A 29 5.91 -14.45 25.41
CA VAL A 29 5.68 -13.03 25.14
C VAL A 29 4.33 -12.61 25.74
N THR A 30 4.33 -11.55 26.55
CA THR A 30 3.13 -11.04 27.23
C THR A 30 2.57 -9.75 26.64
N ARG A 31 3.29 -9.11 25.72
CA ARG A 31 2.87 -7.85 25.07
C ARG A 31 3.18 -7.89 23.58
N VAL A 32 2.19 -7.60 22.76
CA VAL A 32 2.32 -7.56 21.29
C VAL A 32 1.76 -6.25 20.75
N VAL A 33 2.56 -5.57 19.91
CA VAL A 33 2.06 -4.51 19.03
C VAL A 33 1.93 -5.10 17.63
N GLY A 34 0.71 -5.19 17.12
CA GLY A 34 0.39 -5.78 15.82
C GLY A 34 0.02 -4.72 14.78
N LEU A 35 0.61 -4.79 13.59
CA LEU A 35 0.13 -4.00 12.45
C LEU A 35 -1.18 -4.58 11.92
N SER A 36 -2.19 -3.73 11.84
CA SER A 36 -3.49 -4.02 11.26
C SER A 36 -3.89 -2.90 10.28
N SER A 37 -5.15 -2.88 9.87
CA SER A 37 -5.70 -1.92 8.92
C SER A 37 -6.94 -1.26 9.50
N TRP A 38 -7.14 0.02 9.19
CA TRP A 38 -8.46 0.62 9.26
C TRP A 38 -9.49 -0.25 8.52
N GLY A 39 -10.69 -0.40 9.09
CA GLY A 39 -11.70 -1.34 8.59
C GLY A 39 -11.65 -2.73 9.24
N ALA A 40 -10.60 -3.10 9.98
CA ALA A 40 -10.50 -4.41 10.65
C ALA A 40 -11.53 -4.62 11.78
N GLN A 41 -12.33 -3.60 12.14
CA GLN A 41 -13.52 -3.82 12.96
C GLN A 41 -14.61 -4.65 12.27
N HIS A 42 -14.60 -4.73 10.93
CA HIS A 42 -15.60 -5.42 10.14
C HIS A 42 -15.15 -6.84 9.85
N ALA A 43 -16.05 -7.81 10.09
CA ALA A 43 -15.78 -9.23 9.86
C ALA A 43 -15.75 -9.62 8.37
N GLU A 44 -16.38 -8.81 7.52
CA GLU A 44 -16.54 -9.04 6.08
C GLU A 44 -16.68 -7.70 5.33
N GLY A 45 -16.69 -7.73 3.99
CA GLY A 45 -16.92 -6.54 3.16
C GLY A 45 -15.74 -5.57 3.08
N THR A 46 -14.54 -6.03 3.43
CA THR A 46 -13.29 -5.25 3.43
C THR A 46 -12.15 -5.96 2.68
N GLY A 47 -12.46 -7.01 1.92
CA GLY A 47 -11.48 -7.79 1.17
C GLY A 47 -10.41 -8.42 2.09
N PRO A 48 -9.10 -8.21 1.85
CA PRO A 48 -8.03 -8.79 2.67
C PRO A 48 -8.03 -8.31 4.12
N VAL A 49 -8.65 -7.16 4.44
CA VAL A 49 -8.71 -6.64 5.81
C VAL A 49 -9.58 -7.52 6.72
N ALA A 50 -10.52 -8.29 6.17
CA ALA A 50 -11.27 -9.29 6.93
C ALA A 50 -10.36 -10.39 7.54
N GLY A 51 -9.22 -10.68 6.91
CA GLY A 51 -8.19 -11.56 7.49
C GLY A 51 -7.53 -10.96 8.73
N LEU A 52 -7.28 -9.64 8.70
CA LEU A 52 -6.75 -8.92 9.87
C LEU A 52 -7.78 -8.91 11.01
N HIS A 53 -9.07 -8.72 10.73
CA HIS A 53 -10.12 -8.86 11.75
C HIS A 53 -10.05 -10.19 12.51
N ARG A 54 -9.88 -11.29 11.77
CA ARG A 54 -9.78 -12.63 12.36
C ARG A 54 -8.47 -12.79 13.15
N PHE A 55 -7.36 -12.27 12.62
CA PHE A 55 -6.08 -12.29 13.33
C PHE A 55 -6.12 -11.49 14.64
N GLU A 56 -6.67 -10.28 14.61
CA GLU A 56 -6.86 -9.43 15.79
C GLU A 56 -7.59 -10.20 16.89
N ARG A 57 -8.77 -10.76 16.55
CA ARG A 57 -9.58 -11.53 17.49
C ARG A 57 -8.88 -12.78 18.02
N LEU A 58 -8.16 -13.49 17.16
CA LEU A 58 -7.50 -14.73 17.52
C LEU A 58 -6.38 -14.49 18.53
N LEU A 59 -5.48 -13.55 18.24
CA LEU A 59 -4.34 -13.28 19.11
C LEU A 59 -4.75 -12.51 20.39
N SER A 60 -5.69 -11.56 20.30
CA SER A 60 -6.21 -10.86 21.50
C SER A 60 -6.97 -11.77 22.48
N ALA A 61 -7.44 -12.94 22.03
CA ALA A 61 -8.07 -13.92 22.91
C ALA A 61 -7.05 -14.82 23.64
N ALA A 62 -5.75 -14.72 23.32
CA ALA A 62 -4.70 -15.50 23.96
C ALA A 62 -4.55 -15.07 25.44
N PRO A 63 -4.70 -15.98 26.41
CA PRO A 63 -4.56 -15.64 27.82
C PRO A 63 -3.15 -15.12 28.14
N GLY A 64 -3.07 -14.06 28.95
CA GLY A 64 -1.79 -13.50 29.41
C GLY A 64 -1.01 -12.70 28.36
N VAL A 65 -1.63 -12.39 27.22
CA VAL A 65 -1.05 -11.56 26.17
C VAL A 65 -1.86 -10.27 26.04
N ASP A 66 -1.25 -9.15 26.40
CA ASP A 66 -1.78 -7.83 26.07
C ASP A 66 -1.46 -7.49 24.62
N THR A 67 -2.42 -6.92 23.91
CA THR A 67 -2.32 -6.60 22.48
C THR A 67 -2.67 -5.14 22.21
N LEU A 68 -1.85 -4.49 21.39
CA LEU A 68 -2.16 -3.21 20.78
C LEU A 68 -2.17 -3.35 19.26
N TRP A 69 -3.31 -3.09 18.64
CA TRP A 69 -3.45 -3.16 17.18
C TRP A 69 -3.36 -1.78 16.57
N LEU A 70 -2.33 -1.58 15.75
CA LEU A 70 -2.15 -0.37 14.96
C LEU A 70 -2.94 -0.49 13.67
N ARG A 71 -4.17 0.03 13.66
CA ARG A 71 -5.02 0.07 12.47
C ARG A 71 -4.62 1.25 11.59
N ALA A 72 -3.64 1.02 10.73
CA ALA A 72 -3.11 2.06 9.87
C ALA A 72 -4.06 2.40 8.71
N GLY A 73 -4.02 3.66 8.28
CA GLY A 73 -4.76 4.19 7.14
C GLY A 73 -4.18 3.79 5.79
N TYR A 74 -4.39 4.64 4.77
CA TYR A 74 -3.94 4.35 3.42
C TYR A 74 -2.45 4.64 3.26
N PHE A 75 -1.64 3.66 2.85
CA PHE A 75 -0.20 3.85 2.78
C PHE A 75 0.18 4.81 1.65
N MET A 76 0.98 5.83 1.95
CA MET A 76 1.50 6.76 0.94
C MET A 76 2.39 6.02 -0.07
N GLU A 77 3.05 4.96 0.37
CA GLU A 77 3.90 4.10 -0.46
C GLU A 77 3.14 3.44 -1.63
N ASN A 78 1.83 3.23 -1.52
CA ASN A 78 1.00 2.75 -2.63
C ASN A 78 1.05 3.70 -3.85
N LEU A 79 1.35 4.98 -3.63
CA LEU A 79 1.46 5.95 -4.71
C LEU A 79 2.67 5.67 -5.60
N LEU A 80 3.74 5.05 -5.07
CA LEU A 80 4.98 4.82 -5.81
C LEU A 80 4.77 3.90 -7.02
N ASP A 81 3.76 3.02 -6.98
CA ASP A 81 3.38 2.14 -8.10
C ASP A 81 2.87 2.94 -9.31
N HIS A 82 2.45 4.19 -9.11
CA HIS A 82 2.01 5.07 -10.18
C HIS A 82 3.14 5.90 -10.79
N ALA A 83 4.36 5.83 -10.29
CA ALA A 83 5.45 6.71 -10.75
C ALA A 83 5.76 6.52 -12.25
N ASP A 84 5.70 5.29 -12.75
CA ASP A 84 5.99 4.97 -14.14
C ASP A 84 4.81 5.34 -15.06
N THR A 85 3.57 4.98 -14.69
CA THR A 85 2.37 5.35 -15.46
C THR A 85 2.09 6.86 -15.48
N ALA A 86 2.36 7.57 -14.38
CA ALA A 86 2.27 9.03 -14.32
C ALA A 86 3.25 9.70 -15.30
N ARG A 87 4.44 9.11 -15.51
CA ARG A 87 5.45 9.61 -16.44
C ARG A 87 5.06 9.34 -17.88
N GLU A 88 4.71 8.10 -18.20
CA GLU A 88 4.48 7.63 -19.57
C GLU A 88 3.12 8.08 -20.13
N HIS A 89 2.10 8.15 -19.27
CA HIS A 89 0.72 8.34 -19.70
C HIS A 89 0.06 9.58 -19.09
N ARG A 90 0.80 10.38 -18.31
CA ARG A 90 0.27 11.56 -17.61
C ARG A 90 -1.00 11.24 -16.81
N ARG A 91 -1.04 10.04 -16.22
CA ARG A 91 -2.23 9.53 -15.55
C ARG A 91 -1.89 8.74 -14.29
N ILE A 92 -2.59 9.05 -13.20
CA ILE A 92 -2.72 8.20 -12.01
C ILE A 92 -4.12 7.59 -12.02
N SER A 93 -4.23 6.31 -11.71
CA SER A 93 -5.50 5.59 -11.77
C SER A 93 -5.66 4.59 -10.64
N ALA A 94 -6.82 4.64 -9.99
CA ALA A 94 -7.20 3.71 -8.93
C ALA A 94 -8.73 3.52 -8.96
N PRO A 95 -9.27 2.44 -8.36
CA PRO A 95 -10.72 2.22 -8.29
C PRO A 95 -11.39 3.06 -7.19
N LEU A 96 -10.87 4.26 -6.89
CA LEU A 96 -11.33 5.12 -5.80
C LEU A 96 -12.04 6.37 -6.34
N ASP A 97 -13.12 6.78 -5.68
CA ASP A 97 -13.80 8.03 -6.03
C ASP A 97 -12.79 9.20 -5.94
N PRO A 98 -12.73 10.09 -6.94
CA PRO A 98 -11.69 11.14 -7.01
C PRO A 98 -11.60 12.03 -5.78
N ASP A 99 -12.75 12.26 -5.13
CA ASP A 99 -12.93 13.16 -4.00
C ASP A 99 -13.14 12.39 -2.67
N LEU A 100 -12.86 11.08 -2.65
CA LEU A 100 -12.89 10.28 -1.43
C LEU A 100 -11.80 10.75 -0.46
N PRO A 101 -12.13 11.18 0.77
CA PRO A 101 -11.13 11.52 1.76
C PRO A 101 -10.43 10.26 2.29
N LEU A 102 -9.11 10.20 2.14
CA LEU A 102 -8.27 9.09 2.61
C LEU A 102 -7.33 9.55 3.75
N PRO A 103 -7.18 8.76 4.83
CA PRO A 103 -6.26 9.02 5.92
C PRO A 103 -4.88 8.47 5.56
N PHE A 104 -4.14 9.21 4.73
CA PHE A 104 -2.81 8.78 4.31
C PHE A 104 -1.84 8.66 5.48
N VAL A 105 -0.97 7.66 5.45
CA VAL A 105 0.05 7.39 6.48
C VAL A 105 1.28 6.75 5.83
N THR A 106 2.48 6.95 6.37
CA THR A 106 3.70 6.28 5.88
C THR A 106 4.03 5.04 6.71
N THR A 107 4.63 4.04 6.08
CA THR A 107 5.20 2.86 6.76
C THR A 107 6.24 3.24 7.80
N ARG A 108 7.03 4.30 7.53
CA ARG A 108 8.01 4.86 8.48
C ARG A 108 7.34 5.36 9.77
N ASP A 109 6.25 6.11 9.64
CA ASP A 109 5.56 6.66 10.80
C ASP A 109 4.86 5.55 11.60
N ILE A 110 4.28 4.55 10.91
CA ILE A 110 3.71 3.36 11.54
C ILE A 110 4.76 2.63 12.36
N GLY A 111 5.94 2.38 11.78
CA GLY A 111 7.05 1.71 12.47
C GLY A 111 7.56 2.51 13.66
N THR A 112 7.62 3.84 13.54
CA THR A 112 8.00 4.73 14.64
C THR A 112 7.01 4.62 15.80
N ARG A 113 5.70 4.71 15.52
CA ARG A 113 4.66 4.53 16.54
C ARG A 113 4.71 3.14 17.17
N ALA A 114 4.92 2.09 16.37
CA ALA A 114 5.05 0.73 16.90
C ALA A 114 6.22 0.62 17.89
N ALA A 115 7.38 1.18 17.55
CA ALA A 115 8.53 1.20 18.43
C ALA A 115 8.27 2.00 19.73
N GLU A 116 7.63 3.17 19.63
CA GLU A 116 7.26 3.97 20.80
C GLU A 116 6.32 3.23 21.75
N GLU A 117 5.28 2.56 21.23
CA GLU A 117 4.33 1.79 22.03
C GLU A 117 4.97 0.55 22.66
N LEU A 118 5.92 -0.10 21.97
CA LEU A 118 6.71 -1.20 22.54
C LEU A 118 7.64 -0.74 23.67
N VAL A 119 8.29 0.41 23.52
CA VAL A 119 9.22 0.96 24.52
C VAL A 119 8.48 1.49 25.75
N THR A 120 7.39 2.22 25.55
CA THR A 120 6.58 2.75 26.64
C THR A 120 5.84 1.63 27.36
N GLY A 121 5.27 0.69 26.60
CA GLY A 121 4.66 -0.52 27.12
C GLY A 121 3.49 -0.29 28.06
N ALA A 122 2.77 0.82 27.87
CA ALA A 122 1.71 1.28 28.77
C ALA A 122 0.33 0.67 28.49
N PHE A 123 0.16 -0.05 27.37
CA PHE A 123 -1.11 -0.67 27.02
C PHE A 123 -1.35 -1.95 27.82
N SER A 124 -2.63 -2.26 28.08
CA SER A 124 -3.05 -3.46 28.80
C SER A 124 -4.35 -4.04 28.24
N GLY A 125 -4.55 -5.35 28.36
CA GLY A 125 -5.66 -6.04 27.72
C GLY A 125 -5.58 -5.96 26.20
N THR A 126 -6.68 -5.58 25.55
CA THR A 126 -6.72 -5.37 24.10
C THR A 126 -7.04 -3.92 23.80
N GLU A 127 -6.10 -3.24 23.14
CA GLU A 127 -6.25 -1.87 22.67
C GLU A 127 -6.16 -1.79 21.14
N VAL A 128 -6.79 -0.75 20.59
CA VAL A 128 -6.70 -0.42 19.17
C VAL A 128 -6.29 1.04 19.06
N LEU A 129 -5.34 1.31 18.18
CA LEU A 129 -4.90 2.65 17.83
C LEU A 129 -4.97 2.82 16.32
N GLU A 130 -5.81 3.73 15.85
CA GLU A 130 -5.89 4.06 14.43
C GLU A 130 -4.83 5.11 14.07
N LEU A 131 -4.01 4.82 13.07
CA LEU A 131 -2.92 5.68 12.63
C LEU A 131 -3.26 6.36 11.31
N GLN A 132 -3.23 7.68 11.31
CA GLN A 132 -3.61 8.54 10.20
C GLN A 132 -2.71 9.77 10.13
N GLY A 133 -2.50 10.34 8.95
CA GLY A 133 -1.77 11.60 8.80
C GLY A 133 -2.51 12.79 9.41
N GLY A 134 -1.84 13.94 9.44
CA GLY A 134 -2.37 15.18 10.01
C GLY A 134 -3.67 15.72 9.39
N ARG A 135 -4.02 15.26 8.18
CA ARG A 135 -5.28 15.55 7.49
C ARG A 135 -5.66 14.42 6.53
N GLU A 136 -6.89 14.45 6.02
CA GLU A 136 -7.30 13.65 4.88
C GLU A 136 -6.86 14.34 3.57
N ALA A 137 -6.68 13.54 2.52
CA ALA A 137 -6.51 14.01 1.15
C ALA A 137 -7.27 13.07 0.20
N SER A 138 -7.70 13.59 -0.94
CA SER A 138 -8.32 12.76 -1.99
C SER A 138 -7.30 12.36 -3.06
N MET A 139 -7.62 11.37 -3.89
CA MET A 139 -6.72 11.01 -5.00
C MET A 139 -6.57 12.14 -6.03
N ARG A 140 -7.59 12.99 -6.22
CA ARG A 140 -7.49 14.21 -7.02
C ARG A 140 -6.43 15.15 -6.44
N GLU A 141 -6.55 15.46 -5.15
CA GLU A 141 -5.64 16.38 -4.47
C GLU A 141 -4.20 15.83 -4.45
N VAL A 142 -4.03 14.54 -4.14
CA VAL A 142 -2.73 13.86 -4.19
C VAL A 142 -2.10 13.96 -5.59
N THR A 143 -2.91 13.82 -6.64
CA THR A 143 -2.43 13.92 -8.02
C THR A 143 -1.98 15.35 -8.35
N GLU A 144 -2.66 16.38 -7.83
CA GLU A 144 -2.24 17.78 -7.97
C GLU A 144 -0.92 18.06 -7.24
N VAL A 145 -0.76 17.53 -6.00
CA VAL A 145 0.50 17.62 -5.24
C VAL A 145 1.65 16.98 -6.03
N ILE A 146 1.43 15.78 -6.59
CA ILE A 146 2.40 15.09 -7.45
C ILE A 146 2.72 15.93 -8.69
N ALA A 147 1.70 16.39 -9.42
CA ALA A 147 1.84 17.19 -10.63
C ALA A 147 2.75 18.40 -10.42
N ASN A 148 2.50 19.13 -9.32
CA ASN A 148 3.29 20.29 -8.94
C ASN A 148 4.75 19.92 -8.58
N ALA A 149 4.95 18.86 -7.78
CA ALA A 149 6.27 18.44 -7.35
C ALA A 149 7.17 17.94 -8.51
N VAL A 150 6.57 17.34 -9.54
CA VAL A 150 7.31 16.80 -10.70
C VAL A 150 7.28 17.70 -11.94
N GLY A 151 6.57 18.85 -11.88
CA GLY A 151 6.43 19.78 -13.00
C GLY A 151 5.60 19.24 -14.18
N ALA A 152 4.65 18.34 -13.90
CA ALA A 152 3.77 17.71 -14.89
C ALA A 152 2.34 18.19 -14.72
N HIS A 153 2.06 19.44 -15.11
CA HIS A 153 0.74 20.08 -14.89
C HIS A 153 -0.41 19.48 -15.73
N ASP A 154 -0.09 18.61 -16.70
CA ASP A 154 -1.04 17.83 -17.49
C ASP A 154 -1.36 16.45 -16.86
N LEU A 155 -0.77 16.12 -15.70
CA LEU A 155 -1.04 14.88 -14.97
C LEU A 155 -2.47 14.88 -14.40
N VAL A 156 -3.24 13.84 -14.71
CA VAL A 156 -4.64 13.71 -14.26
C VAL A 156 -4.88 12.47 -13.41
N TYR A 157 -5.80 12.58 -12.46
CA TYR A 157 -6.40 11.40 -11.82
C TYR A 157 -7.55 10.89 -12.68
N ALA A 158 -7.52 9.61 -13.02
CA ALA A 158 -8.62 8.94 -13.70
C ALA A 158 -9.09 7.74 -12.89
N GLN A 159 -10.29 7.85 -12.32
CA GLN A 159 -10.93 6.74 -11.62
C GLN A 159 -11.15 5.56 -12.57
N LEU A 160 -10.74 4.37 -12.15
CA LEU A 160 -11.08 3.13 -12.82
C LEU A 160 -12.43 2.62 -12.30
N SER A 161 -13.27 2.12 -13.20
CA SER A 161 -14.39 1.30 -12.75
C SER A 161 -13.87 0.04 -12.06
N LEU A 162 -14.63 -0.51 -11.13
CA LEU A 162 -14.26 -1.77 -10.47
C LEU A 162 -14.05 -2.90 -11.48
N ASP A 163 -14.84 -2.96 -12.55
CA ASP A 163 -14.67 -3.97 -13.60
C ASP A 163 -13.39 -3.79 -14.41
N ALA A 164 -13.01 -2.54 -14.72
CA ALA A 164 -11.74 -2.24 -15.38
C ALA A 164 -10.54 -2.60 -14.47
N PHE A 165 -10.61 -2.23 -13.20
CA PHE A 165 -9.59 -2.59 -12.21
C PHE A 165 -9.43 -4.11 -12.06
N ARG A 166 -10.56 -4.84 -12.01
CA ARG A 166 -10.57 -6.31 -12.00
C ARG A 166 -9.96 -6.90 -13.27
N ALA A 167 -10.26 -6.33 -14.44
CA ALA A 167 -9.67 -6.76 -15.70
C ALA A 167 -8.15 -6.54 -15.75
N GLU A 168 -7.67 -5.41 -15.21
CA GLU A 168 -6.24 -5.11 -15.09
C GLU A 168 -5.53 -6.10 -14.17
N LEU A 169 -6.10 -6.40 -13.00
CA LEU A 169 -5.55 -7.43 -12.09
C LEU A 169 -5.44 -8.80 -12.79
N ARG A 170 -6.46 -9.23 -13.53
CA ARG A 170 -6.40 -10.48 -14.31
C ARG A 170 -5.33 -10.43 -15.39
N GLY A 171 -5.22 -9.31 -16.10
CA GLY A 171 -4.18 -9.10 -17.11
C GLY A 171 -2.77 -9.22 -16.54
N ASN A 172 -2.58 -8.84 -15.27
CA ASN A 172 -1.33 -8.97 -14.53
C ASN A 172 -1.13 -10.35 -13.88
N GLY A 173 -1.95 -11.35 -14.23
CA GLY A 173 -1.80 -12.73 -13.74
C GLY A 173 -2.30 -12.98 -12.31
N VAL A 174 -3.03 -12.03 -11.73
CA VAL A 174 -3.61 -12.18 -10.39
C VAL A 174 -4.74 -13.21 -10.41
N SER A 175 -4.77 -14.09 -9.41
CA SER A 175 -5.81 -15.14 -9.32
C SER A 175 -7.22 -14.54 -9.13
N PRO A 176 -8.29 -15.21 -9.61
CA PRO A 176 -9.67 -14.71 -9.45
C PRO A 176 -10.09 -14.44 -8.00
N ASN A 177 -9.53 -15.20 -7.04
CA ASN A 177 -9.80 -15.00 -5.61
C ASN A 177 -9.21 -13.67 -5.12
N VAL A 178 -7.95 -13.40 -5.44
CA VAL A 178 -7.26 -12.16 -5.09
C VAL A 178 -7.92 -10.97 -5.79
N GLU A 179 -8.25 -11.11 -7.07
CA GLU A 179 -8.94 -10.08 -7.86
C GLU A 179 -10.24 -9.62 -7.19
N ARG A 180 -11.10 -10.57 -6.79
CA ARG A 180 -12.35 -10.27 -6.07
C ARG A 180 -12.07 -9.56 -4.73
N MET A 181 -11.10 -10.04 -3.96
CA MET A 181 -10.74 -9.43 -2.68
C MET A 181 -10.22 -8.00 -2.84
N MET A 182 -9.43 -7.71 -3.88
CA MET A 182 -8.95 -6.36 -4.14
C MET A 182 -10.07 -5.44 -4.63
N ALA A 183 -11.03 -5.95 -5.40
CA ALA A 183 -12.22 -5.18 -5.80
C ALA A 183 -13.09 -4.81 -4.59
N GLU A 184 -13.22 -5.70 -3.60
CA GLU A 184 -13.91 -5.40 -2.34
C GLU A 184 -13.29 -4.22 -1.59
N VAL A 185 -11.96 -4.03 -1.65
CA VAL A 185 -11.31 -2.86 -1.05
C VAL A 185 -11.84 -1.57 -1.67
N GLY A 186 -11.89 -1.49 -3.01
CA GLY A 186 -12.44 -0.33 -3.71
C GLY A 186 -13.89 -0.05 -3.32
N THR A 187 -14.74 -1.10 -3.33
CA THR A 187 -16.14 -0.99 -2.88
C THR A 187 -16.26 -0.49 -1.44
N SER A 188 -15.45 -1.05 -0.53
CA SER A 188 -15.48 -0.74 0.90
C SER A 188 -15.07 0.71 1.19
N LEU A 189 -14.06 1.20 0.47
CA LEU A 189 -13.57 2.57 0.59
C LEU A 189 -14.55 3.58 0.00
N ASN A 190 -15.03 3.38 -1.23
CA ASN A 190 -15.96 4.31 -1.89
C ASN A 190 -17.30 4.42 -1.14
N SER A 191 -17.80 3.30 -0.58
CA SER A 191 -19.00 3.31 0.26
C SER A 191 -18.77 3.85 1.69
N ARG A 192 -17.53 4.17 2.06
CA ARG A 192 -17.11 4.56 3.42
C ARG A 192 -17.44 3.51 4.49
N HIS A 193 -17.60 2.25 4.08
CA HIS A 193 -17.67 1.14 5.01
C HIS A 193 -16.37 1.07 5.82
N THR A 194 -15.23 1.14 5.12
CA THR A 194 -13.92 1.38 5.74
C THR A 194 -13.72 2.88 5.95
N ARG A 195 -13.58 3.29 7.21
CA ARG A 195 -13.28 4.68 7.64
C ARG A 195 -12.64 4.69 9.02
N MET A 196 -11.88 5.74 9.32
CA MET A 196 -11.37 5.99 10.67
C MET A 196 -12.52 6.32 11.62
N ARG A 197 -12.41 5.87 12.87
CA ARG A 197 -13.35 6.11 13.97
C ARG A 197 -12.74 6.92 15.10
N GLN A 198 -11.43 6.84 15.30
CA GLN A 198 -10.71 7.62 16.30
C GLN A 198 -10.38 9.02 15.76
N PRO A 199 -10.51 10.06 16.59
CA PRO A 199 -10.15 11.41 16.19
C PRO A 199 -8.63 11.53 16.05
N ARG A 200 -8.19 12.58 15.35
CA ARG A 200 -6.79 13.00 15.31
C ARG A 200 -6.37 13.54 16.68
N THR A 201 -5.32 12.94 17.23
CA THR A 201 -4.65 13.31 18.48
C THR A 201 -3.14 13.18 18.29
N ALA A 202 -2.34 13.57 19.29
CA ALA A 202 -0.90 13.33 19.25
C ALA A 202 -0.52 11.83 19.14
N ARG A 203 -1.37 10.91 19.63
CA ARG A 203 -1.11 9.46 19.58
C ARG A 203 -1.55 8.83 18.24
N THR A 204 -2.66 9.30 17.67
CA THR A 204 -3.27 8.77 16.43
C THR A 204 -2.81 9.46 15.15
N SER A 205 -2.24 10.66 15.26
CA SER A 205 -1.78 11.43 14.10
C SER A 205 -0.30 11.20 13.84
N THR A 206 0.08 11.02 12.57
CA THR A 206 1.48 10.86 12.15
C THR A 206 2.04 12.15 11.53
N PRO A 207 3.35 12.40 11.66
CA PRO A 207 3.93 13.71 11.31
C PRO A 207 4.17 13.92 9.81
N THR A 208 4.30 12.85 9.00
CA THR A 208 4.63 13.00 7.59
C THR A 208 3.40 13.43 6.80
N SER A 209 3.49 14.58 6.12
CA SER A 209 2.44 15.07 5.21
C SER A 209 2.57 14.44 3.82
N ILE A 210 1.50 14.52 3.03
CA ILE A 210 1.51 14.01 1.66
C ILE A 210 2.50 14.77 0.77
N GLU A 211 2.61 16.09 0.95
CA GLU A 211 3.53 16.94 0.21
C GLU A 211 4.97 16.55 0.50
N LYS A 212 5.31 16.35 1.78
CA LYS A 212 6.63 15.91 2.20
C LYS A 212 6.97 14.54 1.61
N PHE A 213 6.06 13.57 1.70
CA PHE A 213 6.27 12.26 1.11
C PHE A 213 6.47 12.32 -0.41
N VAL A 214 5.65 13.12 -1.10
CA VAL A 214 5.76 13.29 -2.55
C VAL A 214 7.11 13.91 -2.93
N GLU A 215 7.57 14.91 -2.20
CA GLU A 215 8.85 15.57 -2.45
C GLU A 215 10.04 14.64 -2.19
N GLU A 216 10.01 13.90 -1.08
CA GLU A 216 11.13 13.08 -0.60
C GLU A 216 11.22 11.70 -1.27
N GLU A 217 10.09 11.09 -1.66
CA GLU A 217 10.04 9.69 -2.12
C GLU A 217 9.50 9.56 -3.55
N PHE A 218 8.31 10.12 -3.83
CA PHE A 218 7.68 9.96 -5.14
C PHE A 218 8.45 10.68 -6.25
N ALA A 219 8.75 11.97 -6.07
CA ALA A 219 9.38 12.79 -7.10
C ALA A 219 10.79 12.28 -7.49
N PRO A 220 11.65 11.81 -6.56
CA PRO A 220 12.89 11.13 -6.91
C PRO A 220 12.67 9.85 -7.71
N ARG A 221 11.69 9.02 -7.35
CA ARG A 221 11.37 7.78 -8.10
C ARG A 221 10.89 8.08 -9.52
N TYR A 222 10.02 9.09 -9.67
CA TYR A 222 9.54 9.59 -10.95
C TYR A 222 10.70 10.06 -11.85
N ARG A 223 11.63 10.86 -11.30
CA ARG A 223 12.78 11.41 -12.05
C ARG A 223 13.88 10.38 -12.33
N ARG A 224 14.07 9.38 -11.47
CA ARG A 224 15.12 8.36 -11.65
C ARG A 224 14.85 7.50 -12.88
N ALA A 225 13.60 7.06 -13.05
CA ALA A 225 13.22 6.24 -14.18
C ALA A 225 13.34 7.00 -15.53
N ALA A 226 13.06 8.31 -15.53
CA ALA A 226 13.33 9.16 -16.70
C ALA A 226 14.82 9.20 -17.12
N ARG A 227 15.75 9.13 -16.17
CA ARG A 227 17.20 9.13 -16.47
C ARG A 227 17.65 7.83 -17.12
N THR A 228 17.11 6.69 -16.69
CA THR A 228 17.40 5.38 -17.29
C THR A 228 16.99 5.34 -18.76
N GLU A 229 15.80 5.83 -19.09
CA GLU A 229 15.30 5.92 -20.47
C GLU A 229 16.16 6.87 -21.33
N SER A 230 16.57 8.02 -20.79
CA SER A 230 17.43 8.97 -21.52
C SER A 230 18.87 8.45 -21.76
N SER A 231 19.37 7.56 -20.89
CA SER A 231 20.70 6.95 -21.02
C SER A 231 20.74 5.85 -22.07
N GLU A 232 19.63 5.14 -22.31
CA GLU A 232 19.53 4.13 -23.37
C GLU A 232 19.30 4.76 -24.76
N ALA A 233 18.84 6.02 -24.82
CA ALA A 233 18.50 6.71 -26.06
C ALA A 233 19.68 7.42 -26.78
N THR A 234 20.94 7.22 -26.38
CA THR A 234 22.10 7.83 -27.10
C THR A 234 22.45 7.02 -28.36
N PRO A 235 22.33 7.57 -29.59
CA PRO A 235 22.69 6.83 -30.79
C PRO A 235 24.20 6.84 -31.02
N ALA A 236 24.73 5.71 -31.48
CA ALA A 236 26.09 5.57 -31.95
C ALA A 236 26.37 6.53 -33.12
N SER A 237 26.99 7.67 -32.82
CA SER A 237 27.51 8.59 -33.83
C SER A 237 29.02 8.38 -33.98
N GLY A 238 29.42 7.86 -35.15
CA GLY A 238 30.63 8.30 -35.83
C GLY A 238 31.93 7.52 -35.60
N ARG A 239 32.24 6.62 -36.54
CA ARG A 239 33.54 6.64 -37.24
C ARG A 239 33.50 5.89 -38.57
N LYS A 240 33.43 6.67 -39.67
CA LYS A 240 33.97 6.24 -40.97
C LYS A 240 35.49 6.18 -40.87
N ARG A 241 36.10 5.04 -41.22
CA ARG A 241 37.39 4.99 -41.92
C ARG A 241 37.32 3.88 -42.95
N GLY A 242 37.43 4.26 -44.22
CA GLY A 242 37.60 3.31 -45.30
C GLY A 242 39.01 2.72 -45.32
N ARG A 243 39.11 1.50 -45.84
CA ARG A 243 40.19 1.10 -46.74
C ARG A 243 39.73 -0.10 -47.57
N SER A 244 39.74 0.11 -48.88
CA SER A 244 39.71 -0.90 -49.92
C SER A 244 41.00 -1.72 -49.86
N VAL A 245 40.89 -3.06 -49.91
CA VAL A 245 41.78 -3.94 -50.68
C VAL A 245 40.96 -5.16 -51.12
N ALA A 246 40.78 -5.30 -52.44
CA ALA A 246 40.30 -6.51 -53.10
C ALA A 246 41.38 -7.61 -53.02
N HIS A 247 41.00 -8.87 -52.86
CA HIS A 247 41.64 -10.07 -53.42
C HIS A 247 40.63 -11.24 -53.33
N GLY A 248 40.03 -11.62 -54.47
CA GLY A 248 39.64 -13.01 -54.71
C GLY A 248 40.88 -13.81 -55.17
N PRO A 249 40.82 -15.15 -55.35
CA PRO A 249 39.61 -15.93 -55.59
C PRO A 249 39.49 -17.23 -54.76
N TYR A 250 38.26 -17.52 -54.32
CA TYR A 250 37.64 -18.79 -54.71
C TYR A 250 36.67 -18.44 -55.85
N ARG A 251 37.22 -18.66 -57.05
CA ARG A 251 36.77 -18.43 -58.44
C ARG A 251 36.38 -17.02 -58.85
#